data_AF-X0TI61-F1
#
_entry.id   AF-X0TI61-F1
#
_cell.length_a   1.000
_cell.length_b   1.000
_cell.length_c   1.000
_cell.angle_alpha   90.00
_cell.angle_beta   90.00
_cell.angle_gamma   90.00
#
_symmetry.space_group_name_H-M   'P 1'
#
loop_
_entity.id
_entity.type
_entity.pdbx_description
1 polymer ?
#
loop_
_entity_poly.entity_id
_entity_poly.type
_entity_poly.pdbx_seq_one_letter_code
_entity_poly.pdbx_strand_id
1 'polypeptide(L)' 'MNMSRKILVIGSAGQIGSELVPALRKKYGGENVIATGRRTPLPETIKKSGPVIYLDALDKNSIAKVIFE' A
#
# COMPACT_ATOMS: atom_id res chain seq x y z
N MET A 1 25.11 -2.26 0.00
CA MET A 1 23.76 -2.80 0.26
C MET A 1 22.80 -2.15 -0.71
N ASN A 2 22.13 -2.92 -1.59
CA ASN A 2 21.04 -2.37 -2.40
C ASN A 2 19.83 -2.21 -1.46
N MET A 3 19.58 -0.99 -0.99
CA MET A 3 18.37 -0.69 -0.22
C MET A 3 17.17 -0.90 -1.13
N SER A 4 16.39 -1.95 -0.89
CA SER A 4 15.10 -2.13 -1.57
C SER A 4 14.18 -0.98 -1.18
N ARG A 5 13.72 -0.20 -2.17
CA ARG A 5 12.77 0.89 -1.92
C ARG A 5 11.47 0.32 -1.37
N LYS A 6 11.10 0.69 -0.14
CA LYS A 6 9.78 0.45 0.44
C LYS A 6 8.83 1.57 0.02
N ILE A 7 7.62 1.20 -0.40
CA ILE A 7 6.61 2.11 -0.94
C ILE A 7 5.31 1.89 -0.18
N LEU A 8 4.75 2.97 0.39
CA LEU A 8 3.41 3.00 0.94
C LEU A 8 2.49 3.73 -0.03
N VAL A 9 1.37 3.10 -0.41
CA VAL A 9 0.36 3.72 -1.30
C VAL A 9 -0.89 4.06 -0.50
N ILE A 10 -1.18 5.35 -0.33
CA ILE A 10 -2.39 5.83 0.33
C ILE A 10 -3.54 5.97 -0.68
N GLY A 11 -4.70 5.38 -0.37
CA GLY A 11 -5.86 5.40 -1.27
C GLY A 11 -5.84 4.32 -2.36
N SER A 12 -5.33 3.12 -2.04
CA SER A 12 -5.15 2.03 -3.01
C SER A 12 -6.45 1.44 -3.58
N ALA A 13 -7.61 1.76 -3.00
CA ALA A 13 -8.91 1.33 -3.51
C ALA A 13 -9.51 2.28 -4.56
N GLY A 14 -8.89 3.44 -4.82
CA GLY A 14 -9.34 4.39 -5.83
C GLY A 14 -8.99 3.96 -7.25
N GLN A 15 -9.56 4.64 -8.26
CA GLN A 15 -9.36 4.34 -9.69
C GLN A 15 -7.88 4.26 -10.10
N ILE A 16 -7.04 5.18 -9.59
CA ILE A 16 -5.61 5.18 -9.87
C ILE A 16 -4.88 4.17 -8.98
N GLY A 17 -5.28 4.08 -7.72
CA GLY A 17 -4.64 3.19 -6.73
C GLY A 17 -4.75 1.71 -7.11
N SER A 18 -5.88 1.30 -7.68
CA SER A 18 -6.14 -0.09 -8.07
C SER A 18 -5.22 -0.59 -9.17
N GLU A 19 -4.79 0.31 -10.07
CA GLU A 19 -3.85 0.00 -11.16
C GLU A 19 -2.40 0.25 -10.77
N LEU A 20 -2.15 1.27 -9.95
CA LEU A 20 -0.82 1.66 -9.53
C LEU A 20 -0.16 0.60 -8.64
N VAL A 21 -0.90 0.01 -7.69
CA VAL A 21 -0.34 -0.99 -6.77
C VAL A 21 0.21 -2.22 -7.50
N PRO A 22 -0.55 -2.88 -8.42
CA PRO A 22 -0.01 -3.98 -9.22
C PRO A 22 1.23 -3.58 -10.03
N ALA A 23 1.23 -2.39 -10.65
CA ALA A 23 2.37 -1.91 -11.43
C ALA A 23 3.61 -1.71 -10.57
N LEU A 24 3.46 -1.12 -9.37
CA LEU A 24 4.55 -0.95 -8.42
C LEU A 24 5.05 -2.29 -7.89
N ARG A 25 4.18 -3.23 -7.56
CA ARG A 25 4.56 -4.58 -7.09
C ARG A 25 5.32 -5.37 -8.15
N LYS A 26 4.91 -5.25 -9.42
CA LYS A 26 5.65 -5.85 -10.55
C LYS A 26 7.06 -5.26 -10.69
N LYS A 27 7.21 -3.96 -10.45
CA LYS A 27 8.48 -3.24 -10.63
C LYS A 27 9.43 -3.34 -9.43
N TYR A 28 8.90 -3.30 -8.22
CA TYR A 28 9.67 -3.17 -6.97
C TYR A 28 9.57 -4.41 -6.07
N GLY A 29 8.74 -5.39 -6.42
CA GLY A 29 8.48 -6.60 -5.63
C GLY A 29 7.24 -6.46 -4.74
N GLY A 30 6.45 -7.54 -4.61
CA GLY A 30 5.20 -7.58 -3.84
C GLY A 30 5.37 -7.09 -2.40
N GLU A 31 6.36 -7.64 -1.69
CA GLU A 31 6.70 -7.33 -0.29
C GLU A 31 7.25 -5.92 -0.06
N ASN A 32 7.57 -5.19 -1.12
CA ASN A 32 8.10 -3.83 -1.02
C ASN A 32 7.04 -2.75 -1.20
N VAL A 33 5.80 -3.12 -1.54
CA VAL A 33 4.70 -2.18 -1.77
C VAL A 33 3.53 -2.51 -0.86
N ILE A 34 3.34 -1.65 0.14
CA ILE A 34 2.25 -1.70 1.10
C ILE A 34 1.08 -0.90 0.52
N ALA A 35 -0.03 -1.58 0.26
CA ALA A 35 -1.26 -0.94 -0.17
C ALA A 35 -2.11 -0.56 1.04
N THR A 36 -2.83 0.55 0.96
CA THR A 36 -3.72 0.96 2.06
C THR A 36 -5.16 1.16 1.65
N GLY A 37 -6.07 0.75 2.54
CA GLY A 37 -7.50 0.95 2.42
C GLY A 37 -8.04 1.83 3.56
N ARG A 38 -9.30 2.28 3.40
CA ARG A 38 -10.06 2.95 4.48
C ARG A 38 -11.45 2.33 4.61
N ARG A 39 -12.44 2.88 3.91
CA ARG A 39 -13.83 2.38 3.92
C ARG A 39 -14.13 1.49 2.72
N THR A 40 -13.64 1.88 1.55
CA THR A 40 -13.82 1.11 0.31
C THR A 40 -12.96 -0.16 0.36
N PRO A 41 -13.53 -1.35 0.13
CA PRO A 41 -12.77 -2.58 0.05
C PRO A 41 -11.72 -2.52 -1.06
N LEU A 42 -10.53 -3.02 -0.78
CA LEU A 42 -9.52 -3.21 -1.81
C LEU A 42 -9.90 -4.36 -2.76
N PRO A 43 -9.51 -4.29 -4.05
CA PRO A 43 -9.61 -5.43 -4.96
C PRO A 43 -8.91 -6.67 -4.40
N GLU A 44 -9.50 -7.85 -4.62
CA GLU A 44 -8.90 -9.13 -4.18
C GLU A 44 -7.51 -9.35 -4.77
N THR A 45 -7.27 -8.86 -5.99
CA THR A 45 -5.96 -8.88 -6.65
C THR A 45 -4.89 -8.14 -5.85
N ILE A 46 -5.25 -7.03 -5.18
CA ILE A 46 -4.35 -6.28 -4.30
C ILE A 46 -4.20 -6.99 -2.96
N LYS A 47 -5.30 -7.48 -2.36
CA LYS A 47 -5.22 -8.17 -1.06
C LYS A 47 -4.35 -9.42 -1.08
N LYS A 48 -4.33 -10.14 -2.21
CA LYS A 48 -3.60 -11.41 -2.36
C LYS A 48 -2.16 -11.25 -2.88
N SER A 49 -1.77 -10.08 -3.36
CA SER A 49 -0.46 -9.88 -4.03
C SER A 49 0.63 -9.22 -3.17
N GLY A 50 0.36 -8.97 -1.89
CA GLY A 50 1.33 -8.38 -0.97
C GLY A 50 0.68 -7.67 0.23
N PRO A 51 1.47 -6.97 1.06
CA PRO A 51 1.01 -6.41 2.33
C PRO A 51 -0.06 -5.32 2.16
N VAL A 52 -1.06 -5.36 3.05
CA VAL A 52 -2.18 -4.42 3.09
C VAL A 52 -2.39 -3.91 4.50
N ILE A 53 -2.61 -2.61 4.64
CA ILE A 53 -2.92 -1.96 5.93
C ILE A 53 -4.14 -1.06 5.78
N TYR A 54 -5.09 -1.14 6.70
CA TYR A 54 -6.20 -0.18 6.74
C TYR A 54 -5.84 0.97 7.67
N LEU A 55 -5.88 2.20 7.15
CA LEU A 55 -5.57 3.41 7.91
C LEU A 55 -6.40 4.60 7.42
N ASP A 56 -6.43 5.65 8.23
CA ASP A 56 -7.03 6.92 7.86
C ASP A 56 -5.92 7.93 7.54
N ALA A 57 -5.90 8.46 6.32
CA ALA A 57 -4.89 9.44 5.91
C ALA A 57 -4.94 10.75 6.73
N LEU A 58 -6.07 11.03 7.37
CA LEU A 58 -6.23 12.19 8.26
C LEU A 58 -5.77 11.90 9.70
N ASP A 59 -5.55 10.63 10.06
CA ASP A 59 -4.98 10.25 11.35
C ASP A 59 -3.45 10.12 11.22
N LYS A 60 -2.75 11.19 11.60
CA LYS A 60 -1.29 11.26 11.59
C LYS A 60 -0.64 10.13 12.41
N ASN A 61 -1.25 9.70 13.52
CA ASN A 61 -0.68 8.64 14.35
C ASN A 61 -0.76 7.29 13.65
N SER A 62 -1.85 7.03 12.93
CA SER A 62 -1.99 5.81 12.12
C SER A 62 -0.93 5.71 11.03
N ILE A 63 -0.59 6.83 10.38
CA ILE A 63 0.48 6.87 9.38
C ILE A 63 1.85 6.67 10.03
N ALA A 64 2.12 7.35 11.15
CA ALA A 64 3.41 7.26 11.84
C ALA A 64 3.76 5.81 12.23
N LYS A 65 2.79 5.04 12.73
CA LYS A 65 2.97 3.62 13.06
C LYS A 65 3.37 2.76 11.86
N VAL A 66 3.00 3.12 10.64
CA VAL A 66 3.34 2.34 9.45
C VAL A 66 4.71 2.71 8.88
N ILE A 67 5.19 3.92 9.15
CA ILE A 67 6.44 4.44 8.59
C ILE A 67 7.64 4.16 9.51
N PHE A 68 7.44 4.22 10.82
CA PHE A 68 8.53 4.18 11.81
C PHE A 68 8.62 2.88 12.61
N GLU A 69 7.56 2.06 12.62
CA GLU A 69 7.53 0.73 13.26
C GLU A 69 7.54 -0.36 12.17
#